data_AF-A0A953YNI8-F1
#
_entry.id   AF-A0A953YNI8-F1
#
_cell.length_a   1.000
_cell.length_b   1.000
_cell.length_c   1.000
_cell.angle_alpha   90.00
_cell.angle_beta   90.00
_cell.angle_gamma   90.00
#
_symmetry.space_group_name_H-M   'P 1'
#
loop_
_entity.id
_entity.type
_entity.pdbx_description
1 polymer ?
#
loop_
_entity_poly.entity_id
_entity_poly.type
_entity_poly.pdbx_seq_one_letter_code
_entity_poly.pdbx_strand_id
1 'polypeptide(L)'
;MSDDAILEDTLPDDEADDALTELRDRLLEEVMINVAFDGWTDRSLADAARMTDTDPALLAAAFPDGVEDVVLHLHDWADRQMLAALEAEGEAFHDLGMTERVEMAVMARLDALAPHKEAVRRGLVLVLSPRVGSRSSRAAMRTV
;
A
#
# COMPACT_ATOMS: atom_id res chain seq x y z
N MET A 1 1.03 35.70 -34.03
CA MET A 1 -0.13 36.35 -33.39
C MET A 1 -1.34 35.50 -33.74
N SER A 2 -1.79 34.54 -32.95
CA SER A 2 -1.48 34.12 -31.56
C SER A 2 -1.45 32.58 -31.62
N ASP A 3 -0.50 31.85 -31.04
CA ASP A 3 -0.10 31.82 -29.62
C ASP A 3 -1.31 31.68 -28.69
N ASP A 4 -1.95 30.51 -28.78
CA ASP A 4 -2.83 29.99 -27.74
C ASP A 4 -2.30 28.60 -27.41
N ALA A 5 -1.15 28.62 -26.72
CA ALA A 5 -0.59 27.46 -26.04
C ALA A 5 -1.48 27.14 -24.83
N ILE A 6 -2.59 26.46 -25.09
CA ILE A 6 -3.21 25.60 -24.07
C ILE A 6 -2.54 24.25 -24.26
N LEU A 7 -1.35 24.12 -23.66
CA LEU A 7 -0.88 22.83 -23.17
C LEU A 7 -1.89 22.43 -22.10
N GLU A 8 -2.84 21.61 -22.51
CA GLU A 8 -3.67 20.84 -21.61
C GLU A 8 -2.72 19.95 -20.81
N ASP A 9 -2.41 20.40 -19.60
CA ASP A 9 -1.57 19.76 -18.57
C ASP A 9 -2.25 18.50 -18.02
N THR A 10 -2.65 17.60 -18.93
CA THR A 10 -3.12 16.27 -18.58
C THR A 10 -1.89 15.39 -18.46
N LEU A 11 -1.43 15.19 -17.23
CA LEU A 11 -0.48 14.12 -16.93
C LEU A 11 -1.02 12.81 -17.55
N PRO A 12 -0.19 12.04 -18.27
CA PRO A 12 -0.62 10.77 -18.82
C PRO A 12 -1.20 9.88 -17.72
N ASP A 13 -2.24 9.11 -18.03
CA ASP A 13 -3.01 8.32 -17.04
C ASP A 13 -2.11 7.47 -16.13
N ASP A 14 -1.03 6.89 -16.67
CA ASP A 14 -0.06 6.09 -15.92
C ASP A 14 0.73 6.92 -14.87
N GLU A 15 1.12 8.16 -15.20
CA GLU A 15 1.87 9.04 -14.27
C GLU A 15 0.97 9.58 -13.15
N ALA A 16 -0.32 9.79 -13.45
CA ALA A 16 -1.32 10.13 -12.45
C ALA A 16 -1.60 8.95 -11.49
N ASP A 17 -1.68 7.72 -12.02
CA ASP A 17 -1.85 6.51 -11.22
C ASP A 17 -0.63 6.22 -10.33
N ASP A 18 0.58 6.46 -10.83
CA ASP A 18 1.82 6.35 -10.06
C ASP A 18 1.85 7.39 -8.93
N ALA A 19 1.56 8.66 -9.22
CA ALA A 19 1.51 9.72 -8.21
C ALA A 19 0.45 9.45 -7.12
N LEU A 20 -0.70 8.88 -7.50
CA LEU A 20 -1.74 8.46 -6.56
C LEU A 20 -1.26 7.29 -5.68
N THR A 21 -0.53 6.34 -6.26
CA THR A 21 0.04 5.20 -5.54
C THR A 21 1.09 5.67 -4.54
N GLU A 22 1.98 6.58 -4.92
CA GLU A 22 2.97 7.19 -4.02
C GLU A 22 2.33 7.96 -2.85
N LEU A 23 1.22 8.67 -3.11
CA LEU A 23 0.45 9.30 -2.04
C LEU A 23 -0.12 8.26 -1.08
N ARG A 24 -0.74 7.19 -1.60
CA ARG A 24 -1.31 6.12 -0.78
C ARG A 24 -0.25 5.40 0.04
N ASP A 25 0.94 5.20 -0.51
CA ASP A 25 2.08 4.62 0.20
C ASP A 25 2.53 5.48 1.37
N ARG A 26 2.73 6.79 1.14
CA ARG A 26 3.12 7.72 2.22
C ARG A 26 2.09 7.75 3.35
N LEU A 27 0.80 7.78 3.00
CA LEU A 27 -0.28 7.76 3.98
C LEU A 27 -0.31 6.42 4.74
N LEU A 28 -0.15 5.30 4.04
CA LEU A 28 -0.09 3.97 4.65
C LEU A 28 1.06 3.86 5.64
N GLU A 29 2.27 4.28 5.28
CA GLU A 29 3.45 4.22 6.15
C GLU A 29 3.25 5.01 7.45
N GLU A 30 2.70 6.22 7.35
CA GLU A 30 2.35 7.03 8.52
C GLU A 30 1.21 6.41 9.35
N VAL A 31 0.22 5.81 8.71
CA VAL A 31 -0.83 5.05 9.42
C VAL A 31 -0.20 3.87 10.17
N MET A 32 0.71 3.11 9.56
CA MET A 32 1.36 1.96 10.21
C MET A 32 2.19 2.34 11.44
N ILE A 33 2.78 3.54 11.47
CA ILE A 33 3.48 4.08 12.65
C ILE A 33 2.49 4.37 13.79
N ASN A 34 1.32 4.94 13.46
CA ASN A 34 0.35 5.44 14.44
C ASN A 34 -0.68 4.38 14.92
N VAL A 35 -0.98 3.38 14.09
CA VAL A 35 -1.91 2.26 14.39
C VAL A 35 -1.50 1.46 15.64
N ALA A 36 -0.22 1.52 16.04
CA ALA A 36 0.28 0.89 17.25
C ALA A 36 -0.42 1.39 18.54
N PHE A 37 -1.14 2.51 18.49
CA PHE A 37 -1.87 3.07 19.63
C PHE A 37 -3.37 3.10 19.39
N ASP A 38 -3.81 3.73 18.30
CA ASP A 38 -5.24 3.98 18.03
C ASP A 38 -5.92 2.87 17.22
N GLY A 39 -5.15 1.90 16.73
CA GLY A 39 -5.64 0.87 15.83
C GLY A 39 -5.95 1.40 14.43
N TRP A 40 -6.52 0.55 13.59
CA TRP A 40 -6.92 0.90 12.24
C TRP A 40 -8.31 1.56 12.27
N THR A 41 -8.33 2.89 12.30
CA THR A 41 -9.57 3.69 12.30
C THR A 41 -9.45 4.87 11.35
N ASP A 42 -10.57 5.45 10.95
CA ASP A 42 -10.58 6.69 10.14
C ASP A 42 -9.93 7.87 10.88
N ARG A 43 -9.89 7.82 12.23
CA ARG A 43 -9.13 8.78 13.03
C ARG A 43 -7.63 8.63 12.75
N SER A 44 -7.11 7.41 12.80
CA SER A 44 -5.69 7.14 12.52
C SER A 44 -5.31 7.58 11.10
N LEU A 45 -6.21 7.40 10.14
CA LEU A 45 -6.03 7.89 8.76
C LEU A 45 -6.04 9.43 8.68
N ALA A 46 -6.99 10.08 9.35
CA ALA A 46 -7.02 11.55 9.42
C ALA A 46 -5.79 12.13 10.11
N ASP A 47 -5.26 11.43 11.12
CA ASP A 47 -4.06 11.83 11.85
C ASP A 47 -2.81 11.71 10.96
N ALA A 48 -2.68 10.63 10.19
CA ALA A 48 -1.64 10.47 9.19
C ALA A 48 -1.72 11.54 8.07
N ALA A 49 -2.93 11.88 7.61
CA ALA A 49 -3.12 12.96 6.65
C ALA A 49 -2.64 14.31 7.20
N ARG A 50 -2.89 14.60 8.48
CA ARG A 50 -2.38 15.81 9.15
C ARG A 50 -0.86 15.81 9.29
N MET A 51 -0.25 14.65 9.52
CA MET A 51 1.21 14.53 9.64
C MET A 51 1.93 14.68 8.30
N THR A 52 1.27 14.28 7.20
CA THR A 52 1.79 14.37 5.83
C THR A 52 1.40 15.65 5.09
N ASP A 53 0.66 16.55 5.75
CA ASP A 53 0.09 17.77 5.14
C ASP A 53 -0.79 17.46 3.91
N THR A 54 -1.51 16.33 3.95
CA THR A 54 -2.41 15.89 2.87
C THR A 54 -3.77 16.56 2.99
N ASP A 55 -4.25 17.17 1.91
CA ASP A 55 -5.57 17.79 1.84
C ASP A 55 -6.70 16.76 2.09
N PRO A 56 -7.73 17.08 2.90
CA PRO A 56 -8.83 16.15 3.19
C PRO A 56 -9.62 15.67 1.97
N ALA A 57 -9.77 16.50 0.92
CA ALA A 57 -10.44 16.09 -0.31
C ALA A 57 -9.57 15.09 -1.08
N LEU A 58 -8.26 15.30 -1.09
CA LEU A 58 -7.30 14.36 -1.67
C LEU A 58 -7.26 13.04 -0.89
N LEU A 59 -7.35 13.09 0.44
CA LEU A 59 -7.46 11.90 1.28
C LEU A 59 -8.72 11.08 0.96
N ALA A 60 -9.87 11.74 0.81
CA ALA A 60 -11.13 11.10 0.45
C ALA A 60 -11.12 10.53 -0.97
N ALA A 61 -10.41 11.16 -1.91
CA ALA A 61 -10.19 10.62 -3.25
C ALA A 61 -9.25 9.40 -3.23
N ALA A 62 -8.20 9.44 -2.40
CA ALA A 62 -7.23 8.36 -2.27
C ALA A 62 -7.83 7.11 -1.60
N PHE A 63 -8.65 7.29 -0.56
CA PHE A 63 -9.28 6.19 0.21
C PHE A 63 -10.79 6.44 0.41
N PRO A 64 -11.63 6.17 -0.61
CA PRO A 64 -13.08 6.42 -0.54
C PRO A 64 -13.81 5.65 0.57
N ASP A 65 -13.39 4.41 0.86
CA ASP A 65 -13.93 3.59 1.95
C ASP A 65 -13.11 3.75 3.26
N GLY A 66 -12.27 4.78 3.33
CA GLY A 66 -11.51 5.15 4.53
C GLY A 66 -10.45 4.12 4.91
N VAL A 67 -10.34 3.80 6.21
CA VAL A 67 -9.29 2.89 6.71
C VAL A 67 -9.39 1.47 6.14
N GLU A 68 -10.56 1.04 5.66
CA GLU A 68 -10.73 -0.25 4.99
C GLU A 68 -9.88 -0.33 3.71
N ASP A 69 -9.86 0.74 2.91
CA ASP A 69 -9.05 0.82 1.70
C ASP A 69 -7.56 0.89 2.03
N VAL A 70 -7.17 1.54 3.13
CA VAL A 70 -5.77 1.58 3.57
C VAL A 70 -5.26 0.18 3.92
N VAL A 71 -6.09 -0.62 4.58
CA VAL A 71 -5.75 -2.03 4.90
C VAL A 71 -5.65 -2.88 3.62
N LEU A 72 -6.48 -2.61 2.61
CA LEU A 72 -6.35 -3.27 1.31
C LEU A 72 -5.07 -2.84 0.59
N HIS A 73 -4.74 -1.55 0.62
CA HIS A 73 -3.51 -0.98 0.04
C HIS A 73 -2.24 -1.54 0.69
N LEU A 74 -2.28 -1.87 1.98
CA LEU A 74 -1.18 -2.55 2.67
C LEU A 74 -0.75 -3.86 1.99
N HIS A 75 -1.69 -4.61 1.42
CA HIS A 75 -1.36 -5.85 0.72
C HIS A 75 -0.58 -5.57 -0.56
N ASP A 76 -1.05 -4.63 -1.38
CA ASP A 76 -0.39 -4.20 -2.61
C ASP A 76 1.01 -3.63 -2.34
N TRP A 77 1.12 -2.73 -1.35
CA TRP A 77 2.40 -2.20 -0.89
C TRP A 77 3.37 -3.31 -0.47
N ALA A 78 2.91 -4.27 0.35
CA ALA A 78 3.78 -5.36 0.81
C ALA A 78 4.22 -6.28 -0.35
N ASP A 79 3.37 -6.48 -1.34
CA ASP A 79 3.69 -7.30 -2.51
C ASP A 79 4.69 -6.56 -3.42
N ARG A 80 4.56 -5.24 -3.61
CA ARG A 80 5.56 -4.41 -4.31
C ARG A 80 6.91 -4.41 -3.60
N GLN A 81 6.92 -4.30 -2.28
CA GLN A 81 8.16 -4.38 -1.48
C GLN A 81 8.82 -5.76 -1.59
N MET A 82 8.03 -6.84 -1.59
CA MET A 82 8.52 -8.19 -1.85
C MET A 82 9.14 -8.29 -3.23
N LEU A 83 8.46 -7.84 -4.29
CA LEU A 83 8.97 -7.89 -5.66
C LEU A 83 10.26 -7.07 -5.81
N ALA A 84 10.31 -5.86 -5.26
CA ALA A 84 11.50 -5.03 -5.29
C ALA A 84 12.70 -5.71 -4.59
N ALA A 85 12.47 -6.41 -3.48
CA ALA A 85 13.51 -7.19 -2.80
C ALA A 85 13.98 -8.38 -3.63
N LEU A 86 13.07 -9.09 -4.32
CA LEU A 86 13.42 -10.21 -5.19
C LEU A 86 14.16 -9.76 -6.45
N GLU A 87 13.79 -8.62 -7.04
CA GLU A 87 14.49 -8.03 -8.18
C GLU A 87 15.92 -7.62 -7.82
N ALA A 88 16.15 -7.15 -6.60
CA ALA A 88 17.48 -6.79 -6.11
C ALA A 88 18.44 -8.00 -6.02
N GLU A 89 17.93 -9.21 -5.87
CA GLU A 89 18.73 -10.46 -5.90
C GLU A 89 19.16 -10.84 -7.33
N GLY A 90 18.48 -10.31 -8.35
CA GLY A 90 18.82 -10.50 -9.76
C GLY A 90 18.86 -11.97 -10.21
N GLU A 91 19.90 -12.34 -10.95
CA GLU A 91 20.06 -13.69 -11.50
C GLU A 91 20.10 -14.78 -10.40
N ALA A 92 20.59 -14.45 -9.20
CA ALA A 92 20.68 -15.42 -8.11
C ALA A 92 19.30 -15.98 -7.72
N PHE A 93 18.24 -15.17 -7.78
CA PHE A 93 16.87 -15.62 -7.52
C PHE A 93 16.36 -16.58 -8.61
N HIS A 94 16.72 -16.31 -9.87
CA HIS A 94 16.30 -17.13 -11.01
C HIS A 94 17.04 -18.46 -11.12
N ASP A 95 18.16 -18.62 -10.41
CA ASP A 95 18.89 -19.90 -10.32
C ASP A 95 18.37 -20.82 -9.21
N LEU A 96 17.58 -20.30 -8.27
CA LEU A 96 17.00 -21.08 -7.17
C LEU A 96 15.95 -22.09 -7.65
N GLY A 97 15.79 -23.19 -6.92
CA GLY A 97 14.67 -24.12 -7.10
C GLY A 97 13.33 -23.50 -6.67
N MET A 98 12.21 -24.07 -7.13
CA MET A 98 10.88 -23.51 -6.85
C MET A 98 10.58 -23.32 -5.35
N THR A 99 10.96 -24.28 -4.52
CA THR A 99 10.75 -24.20 -3.06
C THR A 99 11.54 -23.04 -2.44
N GLU A 100 12.80 -22.88 -2.86
CA GLU A 100 13.68 -21.82 -2.37
C GLU A 100 13.18 -20.43 -2.80
N ARG A 101 12.64 -20.32 -4.03
CA ARG A 101 12.02 -19.07 -4.50
C ARG A 101 10.80 -18.70 -3.68
N VAL A 102 9.94 -19.67 -3.37
CA VAL A 102 8.75 -19.44 -2.54
C VAL A 102 9.15 -19.04 -1.12
N GLU A 103 10.13 -19.74 -0.53
CA GLU A 103 10.66 -19.39 0.79
C GLU A 103 11.21 -17.96 0.81
N MET A 104 12.04 -17.61 -0.16
CA MET A 104 12.62 -16.27 -0.28
C MET A 104 11.54 -15.20 -0.48
N ALA A 105 10.55 -15.43 -1.34
CA ALA A 105 9.44 -14.50 -1.55
C ALA A 105 8.62 -14.29 -0.27
N VAL A 106 8.27 -15.38 0.42
CA VAL A 106 7.55 -15.29 1.71
C VAL A 106 8.37 -14.53 2.75
N MET A 107 9.67 -14.81 2.86
CA MET A 107 10.54 -14.14 3.81
C MET A 107 10.70 -12.65 3.49
N ALA A 108 10.93 -12.29 2.23
CA ALA A 108 11.03 -10.89 1.79
C ALA A 108 9.75 -10.10 2.13
N ARG A 109 8.59 -10.70 1.90
CA ARG A 109 7.30 -10.09 2.25
C ARG A 109 7.13 -9.89 3.76
N LEU A 110 7.55 -10.86 4.56
CA LEU A 110 7.50 -10.77 6.02
C LEU A 110 8.50 -9.75 6.57
N ASP A 111 9.68 -9.63 5.96
CA ASP A 111 10.71 -8.68 6.34
C ASP A 111 10.27 -7.24 6.06
N ALA A 112 9.60 -6.97 4.93
CA ALA A 112 8.97 -5.68 4.65
C ALA A 112 7.97 -5.25 5.74
N LEU A 113 7.26 -6.21 6.33
CA LEU A 113 6.28 -5.97 7.39
C LEU A 113 6.88 -6.01 8.81
N ALA A 114 8.13 -6.47 8.97
CA ALA A 114 8.76 -6.65 10.27
C ALA A 114 8.88 -5.36 11.12
N PRO A 115 9.10 -4.16 10.54
CA PRO A 115 9.05 -2.91 11.29
C PRO A 115 7.66 -2.57 11.85
N HIS A 116 6.60 -3.12 11.25
CA HIS A 116 5.20 -2.76 11.51
C HIS A 116 4.40 -3.92 12.13
N LYS A 117 5.06 -4.83 12.87
CA LYS A 117 4.45 -6.04 13.46
C LYS A 117 3.15 -5.79 14.21
N GLU A 118 3.10 -4.73 15.02
CA GLU A 118 1.91 -4.43 15.82
C GLU A 118 0.77 -3.88 14.95
N ALA A 119 1.09 -3.13 13.88
CA ALA A 119 0.10 -2.68 12.91
C ALA A 119 -0.52 -3.87 12.17
N VAL A 120 0.31 -4.81 11.70
CA VAL A 120 -0.17 -6.04 11.05
C VAL A 120 -1.06 -6.85 11.99
N ARG A 121 -0.60 -7.07 13.24
CA ARG A 121 -1.36 -7.82 14.25
C ARG A 121 -2.74 -7.21 14.51
N ARG A 122 -2.86 -5.89 14.60
CA ARG A 122 -4.15 -5.20 14.78
C ARG A 122 -4.99 -5.19 13.50
N GLY A 123 -4.37 -5.19 12.33
CA GLY A 123 -5.04 -5.19 11.03
C GLY A 123 -5.78 -6.49 10.73
N LEU A 124 -5.28 -7.62 11.25
CA LEU A 124 -5.91 -8.93 11.11
C LEU A 124 -7.38 -8.94 11.59
N VAL A 125 -7.73 -8.15 12.61
CA VAL A 125 -9.11 -8.08 13.11
C VAL A 125 -10.05 -7.43 12.09
N LEU A 126 -9.57 -6.41 11.35
CA LEU A 126 -10.36 -5.75 10.30
C LEU A 126 -10.51 -6.64 9.07
N VAL A 127 -9.44 -7.30 8.66
CA VAL A 127 -9.44 -8.22 7.51
C VAL A 127 -10.43 -9.38 7.71
N LEU A 128 -10.74 -9.74 8.96
CA LEU A 128 -11.72 -10.78 9.29
C LEU A 128 -13.16 -10.27 9.41
N SER A 129 -13.40 -8.95 9.33
CA SER A 129 -14.75 -8.36 9.36
C SER A 129 -15.53 -8.71 8.08
N PRO A 130 -16.85 -8.97 8.13
CA PRO A 130 -17.65 -9.31 6.94
C PRO A 130 -17.61 -8.25 5.82
N ARG A 131 -17.39 -6.97 6.17
CA ARG A 131 -17.33 -5.85 5.20
C ARG A 131 -16.05 -5.88 4.37
N VAL A 132 -14.93 -6.18 5.03
CA VAL A 132 -13.58 -6.12 4.44
C VAL A 132 -13.12 -7.50 3.97
N GLY A 133 -13.51 -8.57 4.66
CA GLY A 133 -12.95 -9.91 4.49
C GLY A 133 -13.21 -10.57 3.14
N SER A 134 -14.29 -10.19 2.43
CA SER A 134 -14.49 -10.65 1.04
C SER A 134 -13.59 -9.93 0.02
N ARG A 135 -13.08 -8.74 0.35
CA ARG A 135 -12.13 -7.97 -0.46
C ARG A 135 -10.70 -8.34 -0.10
N SER A 136 -10.39 -8.47 1.19
CA SER A 136 -9.06 -8.90 1.63
C SER A 136 -8.73 -10.34 1.24
N SER A 137 -9.69 -11.26 1.23
CA SER A 137 -9.44 -12.62 0.72
C SER A 137 -9.05 -12.59 -0.76
N ARG A 138 -9.71 -11.75 -1.56
CA ARG A 138 -9.35 -11.51 -2.97
C ARG A 138 -8.00 -10.82 -3.10
N ALA A 139 -7.68 -9.84 -2.25
CA ALA A 139 -6.37 -9.19 -2.26
C ALA A 139 -5.26 -10.20 -1.96
N ALA A 140 -5.43 -11.04 -0.92
CA ALA A 140 -4.48 -12.10 -0.59
C ALA A 140 -4.36 -13.19 -1.67
N MET A 141 -5.45 -13.44 -2.43
CA MET A 141 -5.46 -14.41 -3.53
C MET A 141 -5.01 -13.81 -4.87
N ARG A 142 -4.88 -12.48 -4.96
CA ARG A 142 -4.30 -11.79 -6.12
C ARG A 142 -2.78 -11.84 -5.99
N THR A 143 -2.23 -13.05 -5.91
CA THR A 143 -0.79 -13.24 -6.05
C THR A 143 -0.40 -12.87 -7.47
N VAL A 144 0.52 -11.91 -7.57
CA VAL A 144 1.23 -11.41 -8.76
C VAL A 144 1.91 -12.51 -9.57
#